data_AF-A0A7J9VD04-F1
#
_entry.id   AF-A0A7J9VD04-F1
#
_cell.length_a   1.000
_cell.length_b   1.000
_cell.length_c   1.000
_cell.angle_alpha   90.00
_cell.angle_beta   90.00
_cell.angle_gamma   90.00
#
_symmetry.space_group_name_H-M   'P 1'
#
loop_
_entity.id
_entity.type
_entity.pdbx_description
1 polymer ?
#
loop_
_entity_poly.entity_id
_entity_poly.type
_entity_poly.pdbx_seq_one_letter_code
_entity_poly.pdbx_strand_id
1 'polypeptide(L)'
;MTEAHPPAGDGEDVVYVASQPYQNETEVTLEMRETDGGERAVMVYSSLQTLVAGAGDQQPWIAIPRERVPELVRRSGADGVLLDTVIPPGLRRGDPEGPQ
;
A
#
# COMPACT_ATOMS: atom_id res chain seq x y z
N MET A 1 -4.68 6.82 20.83
CA MET A 1 -3.68 6.63 19.77
C MET A 1 -3.89 5.20 19.30
N THR A 2 -4.68 5.02 18.25
CA THR A 2 -5.08 3.67 17.81
C THR A 2 -4.00 3.15 16.87
N GLU A 3 -3.08 2.35 17.42
CA GLU A 3 -2.28 1.46 16.58
C GLU A 3 -3.25 0.43 16.00
N ALA A 4 -3.53 0.57 14.71
CA ALA A 4 -4.15 -0.48 13.93
C ALA A 4 -3.17 -1.67 13.88
N HIS A 5 -3.16 -2.48 14.94
CA HIS A 5 -2.53 -3.79 14.93
C HIS A 5 -3.23 -4.62 13.84
N PRO A 6 -2.52 -5.08 12.80
CA PRO A 6 -3.09 -6.10 11.93
C PRO A 6 -3.31 -7.37 12.77
N PRO A 7 -4.36 -8.16 12.53
CA PRO A 7 -4.37 -9.52 13.02
C PRO A 7 -3.14 -10.19 12.42
N ALA A 8 -2.21 -10.60 13.28
CA ALA A 8 -1.11 -11.47 12.92
C ALA A 8 -1.72 -12.77 12.39
N GLY A 9 -2.02 -12.78 11.10
CA GLY A 9 -2.15 -14.00 10.34
C GLY A 9 -0.73 -14.47 10.14
N ASP A 10 -0.26 -15.32 11.05
CA ASP A 10 0.85 -16.23 10.79
C ASP A 10 0.48 -17.05 9.55
N GLY A 11 0.85 -16.55 8.37
CA GLY A 11 0.51 -17.15 7.09
C GLY A 11 1.63 -16.85 6.10
N GLU A 12 2.28 -17.89 5.61
CA GLU A 12 3.39 -17.85 4.65
C GLU A 12 3.08 -17.12 3.31
N ASP A 13 1.85 -16.61 3.11
CA ASP A 13 1.37 -15.97 1.88
C ASP A 13 0.55 -14.68 2.16
N VAL A 14 0.97 -13.91 3.17
CA VAL A 14 0.43 -12.56 3.44
C VAL A 14 1.22 -11.51 2.65
N VAL A 15 0.51 -10.50 2.13
CA VAL A 15 1.12 -9.34 1.48
C VAL A 15 0.71 -8.04 2.16
N TYR A 16 1.53 -7.03 1.98
CA TYR A 16 1.36 -5.71 2.56
C TYR A 16 0.89 -4.75 1.49
N VAL A 17 -0.25 -4.10 1.70
CA VAL A 17 -0.84 -3.18 0.73
C VAL A 17 -0.76 -1.77 1.27
N ALA A 18 -0.20 -0.85 0.48
CA ALA A 18 -0.13 0.55 0.88
C ALA A 18 -1.53 1.16 0.92
N SER A 19 -1.85 1.84 2.03
CA SER A 19 -3.13 2.53 2.21
C SER A 19 -2.89 4.01 2.46
N GLN A 20 -3.94 4.80 2.31
CA GLN A 20 -3.97 6.19 2.73
C GLN A 20 -4.19 6.27 4.24
N PRO A 21 -3.74 7.35 4.91
CA PRO A 21 -4.04 7.58 6.30
C PRO A 21 -5.55 7.68 6.48
N TYR A 22 -6.04 6.91 7.42
CA TYR A 22 -7.44 6.88 7.81
C TYR A 22 -7.79 8.21 8.47
N GLN A 23 -8.66 8.99 7.84
CA GLN A 23 -9.28 10.13 8.51
C GLN A 23 -10.44 9.67 9.42
N ASN A 24 -11.03 8.50 9.15
CA ASN A 24 -12.13 7.90 9.90
C ASN A 24 -11.95 6.37 10.02
N GLU A 25 -12.40 5.79 11.13
CA GLU A 25 -12.17 4.38 11.51
C GLU A 25 -12.89 3.36 10.60
N THR A 26 -13.79 3.80 9.71
CA THR A 26 -14.70 2.92 8.96
C THR A 26 -14.30 2.69 7.51
N GLU A 27 -13.42 3.52 6.93
CA GLU A 27 -13.11 3.48 5.49
C GLU A 27 -11.60 3.46 5.23
N VAL A 28 -11.15 2.33 4.65
CA VAL A 28 -9.80 2.14 4.14
C VAL A 28 -9.75 2.62 2.69
N THR A 29 -9.05 3.71 2.42
CA THR A 29 -8.68 4.07 1.05
C THR A 29 -7.31 3.50 0.74
N LEU A 30 -7.18 2.73 -0.34
CA LEU A 30 -5.89 2.20 -0.76
C LEU A 30 -5.10 3.26 -1.50
N GLU A 31 -3.78 3.24 -1.32
CA GLU A 31 -2.92 4.10 -2.11
C GLU A 31 -2.78 3.51 -3.51
N MET A 32 -3.35 4.23 -4.48
CA MET A 32 -3.25 3.91 -5.90
C MET A 32 -2.27 4.88 -6.56
N ARG A 33 -1.47 4.35 -7.48
CA ARG A 33 -0.60 5.16 -8.33
C ARG A 33 -0.96 4.95 -9.78
N GLU A 34 -0.91 6.04 -10.54
CA GLU A 34 -0.93 5.96 -11.99
C GLU A 34 0.40 5.40 -12.47
N THR A 35 0.32 4.37 -13.29
CA THR A 35 1.46 3.79 -13.99
C THR A 35 1.79 4.65 -15.21
N ASP A 36 2.96 4.42 -15.82
CA ASP A 36 3.36 5.10 -17.06
C ASP A 36 2.34 4.91 -18.20
N GLY A 37 1.55 3.83 -18.14
CA GLY A 37 0.46 3.55 -19.07
C GLY A 37 -0.86 4.30 -18.79
N GLY A 38 -0.94 5.11 -17.73
CA GLY A 38 -2.17 5.79 -17.31
C GLY A 38 -3.15 4.91 -16.53
N GLU A 39 -2.78 3.67 -16.24
CA GLU A 39 -3.59 2.71 -15.47
C GLU A 39 -3.38 2.92 -13.97
N ARG A 40 -4.43 2.73 -13.17
CA ARG A 40 -4.34 2.86 -11.71
C ARG A 40 -3.98 1.52 -11.08
N ALA A 41 -2.87 1.48 -10.36
CA ALA A 41 -2.42 0.27 -9.71
C ALA A 41 -2.24 0.46 -8.20
N VAL A 42 -2.67 -0.55 -7.44
CA VAL A 42 -2.48 -0.59 -5.99
C VAL A 42 -1.08 -1.09 -5.69
N MET A 43 -0.38 -0.45 -4.74
CA MET A 43 0.96 -0.90 -4.35
C MET A 43 0.87 -2.05 -3.34
N VAL A 44 1.46 -3.17 -3.71
CA VAL A 44 1.50 -4.41 -2.93
C VAL A 44 2.96 -4.79 -2.70
N TYR A 45 3.28 -5.28 -1.52
CA TYR A 45 4.63 -5.65 -1.13
C TYR A 45 4.62 -7.05 -0.56
N SER A 46 5.62 -7.83 -0.94
CA SER A 46 5.81 -9.17 -0.40
C SER A 46 6.29 -9.16 1.04
N SER A 47 6.84 -8.04 1.53
CA SER A 47 7.37 -7.91 2.88
C SER A 47 7.31 -6.47 3.38
N LEU A 48 7.28 -6.31 4.71
CA LEU A 48 7.35 -4.98 5.32
C LEU A 48 8.67 -4.26 4.97
N GLN A 49 9.77 -5.00 4.84
CA GLN A 49 11.07 -4.44 4.45
C GLN A 49 11.05 -3.79 3.06
N THR A 50 10.43 -4.43 2.07
CA THR A 50 10.29 -3.88 0.71
C THR A 50 9.31 -2.70 0.70
N LEU A 51 8.27 -2.75 1.52
CA LEU A 51 7.36 -1.62 1.72
C LEU A 51 8.09 -0.39 2.28
N VAL A 52 8.85 -0.56 3.35
CA VAL A 52 9.59 0.55 3.98
C VAL A 52 10.67 1.10 3.04
N ALA A 53 11.41 0.22 2.35
CA ALA A 53 12.42 0.65 1.38
C ALA A 53 11.80 1.31 0.13
N GLY A 54 10.61 0.86 -0.26
CA GLY A 54 9.87 1.36 -1.42
C GLY A 54 9.13 2.65 -1.12
N ALA A 55 8.13 2.60 -0.25
CA ALA A 55 7.20 3.69 0.03
C ALA A 55 7.62 4.61 1.20
N GLY A 56 8.51 4.14 2.08
CA GLY A 56 8.93 4.85 3.29
C GLY A 56 8.33 4.28 4.58
N ASP A 57 8.95 4.56 5.71
CA ASP A 57 8.53 4.07 7.04
C ASP A 57 7.23 4.72 7.53
N GLN A 58 6.91 5.92 7.04
CA GLN A 58 5.70 6.65 7.41
C GLN A 58 4.46 6.26 6.58
N GLN A 59 4.62 5.38 5.60
CA GLN A 59 3.51 4.96 4.75
C GLN A 59 2.56 4.04 5.54
N PRO A 60 1.25 4.37 5.65
CA PRO A 60 0.28 3.46 6.22
C PRO A 60 0.04 2.24 5.31
N TRP A 61 -0.20 1.09 5.92
CA TRP A 61 -0.38 -0.17 5.20
C TRP A 61 -1.35 -1.12 5.92
N ILE A 62 -1.88 -2.08 5.16
CA ILE A 62 -2.68 -3.19 5.67
C ILE A 62 -2.05 -4.51 5.26
N ALA A 63 -2.11 -5.52 6.14
CA ALA A 63 -1.72 -6.88 5.82
C ALA A 63 -2.97 -7.68 5.41
N ILE A 64 -2.94 -8.27 4.22
CA ILE A 64 -4.03 -9.13 3.73
C ILE A 64 -3.48 -10.42 3.13
N PRO A 65 -4.26 -11.51 3.10
CA PRO A 65 -3.89 -12.71 2.36
C PRO A 65 -3.70 -12.38 0.88
N ARG A 66 -2.65 -12.91 0.25
CA ARG A 66 -2.40 -12.71 -1.19
C ARG A 66 -3.60 -13.11 -2.06
N GLU A 67 -4.30 -14.17 -1.67
CA GLU A 67 -5.54 -14.61 -2.34
C GLU A 67 -6.64 -13.54 -2.39
N ARG A 68 -6.65 -12.58 -1.44
CA ARG A 68 -7.63 -11.49 -1.38
C ARG A 68 -7.22 -10.25 -2.16
N VAL A 69 -5.97 -10.14 -2.58
CA VAL A 69 -5.47 -9.03 -3.41
C VAL A 69 -6.33 -8.80 -4.67
N PRO A 70 -6.63 -9.83 -5.50
CA PRO A 70 -7.43 -9.62 -6.71
C PRO A 70 -8.88 -9.19 -6.41
N GLU A 71 -9.45 -9.58 -5.27
CA GLU A 71 -10.75 -9.08 -4.83
C GLU A 71 -10.66 -7.61 -4.41
N LEU A 72 -9.64 -7.28 -3.63
CA LEU A 72 -9.38 -5.93 -3.14
C LEU A 72 -9.21 -4.94 -4.30
N VAL A 73 -8.36 -5.27 -5.28
CA VAL A 73 -8.11 -4.47 -6.49
C VAL A 73 -9.40 -4.19 -7.26
N ARG A 74 -10.22 -5.23 -7.49
CA ARG A 74 -11.52 -5.08 -8.15
C ARG A 74 -12.46 -4.16 -7.38
N ARG A 75 -12.51 -4.30 -6.05
CA ARG A 75 -13.37 -3.46 -5.20
C ARG A 75 -12.92 -2.01 -5.15
N SER A 76 -11.62 -1.76 -5.24
CA SER A 76 -11.05 -0.41 -5.29
C SER A 76 -11.17 0.26 -6.66
N GLY A 77 -11.47 -0.50 -7.71
CA GLY A 77 -11.53 0.01 -9.08
C GLY A 77 -10.14 0.26 -9.70
N ALA A 78 -9.11 -0.41 -9.18
CA ALA A 78 -7.79 -0.39 -9.77
C ALA A 78 -7.69 -1.41 -10.92
N ASP A 79 -6.87 -1.10 -11.90
CA ASP A 79 -6.62 -1.91 -13.09
C ASP A 79 -5.59 -3.03 -12.80
N GLY A 80 -4.76 -2.86 -11.76
CA GLY A 80 -3.73 -3.82 -11.40
C GLY A 80 -3.05 -3.58 -10.06
N VAL A 81 -1.91 -4.24 -9.88
CA VAL A 81 -1.05 -4.10 -8.70
C VAL A 81 0.39 -3.83 -9.09
N LEU A 82 1.07 -2.98 -8.33
CA LEU A 82 2.50 -2.80 -8.38
C LEU A 82 3.12 -3.61 -7.26
N LEU A 83 3.79 -4.71 -7.60
CA LEU A 83 4.46 -5.56 -6.62
C LEU A 83 5.88 -5.07 -6.34
N ASP A 84 6.20 -4.85 -5.06
CA ASP A 84 7.54 -4.45 -4.58
C ASP A 84 8.10 -3.23 -5.31
N THR A 85 7.23 -2.28 -5.63
CA THR A 85 7.60 -1.05 -6.34
C THR A 85 8.45 -0.16 -5.46
N VAL A 86 9.55 0.36 -6.00
CA VAL A 86 10.37 1.36 -5.32
C VAL A 86 9.90 2.75 -5.73
N ILE A 87 9.39 3.52 -4.77
CA ILE A 87 9.03 4.92 -5.00
C ILE A 87 10.34 5.74 -4.92
N PRO A 88 10.64 6.58 -5.92
CA PRO A 88 11.81 7.44 -5.84
C PRO A 88 11.69 8.44 -4.67
N PRO A 89 12.80 8.81 -4.02
CA PRO A 89 12.81 9.59 -2.78
C PRO A 89 11.94 10.86 -2.82
N GLY A 90 12.02 11.66 -3.88
CA GLY A 90 11.18 12.88 -4.03
C GLY A 90 9.69 12.65 -4.32
N LEU A 91 9.23 11.40 -4.41
CA LEU A 91 7.81 11.06 -4.51
C LEU A 91 7.34 10.21 -3.31
N ARG A 92 8.21 9.96 -2.32
CA ARG A 92 7.83 9.24 -1.09
C ARG A 92 7.02 10.15 -0.18
N ARG A 93 6.08 9.54 0.55
CA ARG A 93 5.25 10.25 1.50
C ARG A 93 6.11 10.62 2.73
N GLY A 94 6.17 11.90 3.06
CA GLY A 94 6.99 12.43 4.17
C GLY A 94 8.39 12.88 3.78
N ASP A 95 8.78 12.71 2.51
CA ASP A 95 10.05 13.24 2.02
C ASP A 95 9.93 14.76 1.79
N PRO A 96 10.85 15.58 2.32
CA PRO A 96 10.79 17.05 2.17
C PRO A 96 10.97 17.51 0.72
N GLU A 97 11.31 16.62 -0.21
CA GLU A 97 11.53 16.93 -1.63
C GLU A 97 10.31 16.64 -2.52
N GLY A 98 9.15 16.26 -1.96
CA GLY A 98 7.89 16.18 -2.69
C GLY A 98 7.33 17.55 -3.08
N PRO A 99 6.64 17.69 -4.23
CA PRO A 99 6.04 18.98 -4.61
C PRO A 99 4.99 19.39 -3.56
N GLN A 100 5.22 20.56 -2.96
CA GLN A 100 4.35 21.25 -1.99
C GLN A 100 3.04 21.71 -2.65
#